data_AF-A0A919M8U7-F1
#
_entry.id   AF-A0A919M8U7-F1
#
_cell.length_a   1.000
_cell.length_b   1.000
_cell.length_c   1.000
_cell.angle_alpha   90.00
_cell.angle_beta   90.00
_cell.angle_gamma   90.00
#
_symmetry.space_group_name_H-M   'P 1'
#
loop_
_entity.id
_entity.type
_entity.pdbx_description
1 polymer ?
#
loop_
_entity_poly.entity_id
_entity_poly.type
_entity_poly.pdbx_seq_one_letter_code
_entity_poly.pdbx_strand_id
1 'polypeptide(L)'
;MTLDVDPEALRIYAIHLAGLQHAAQKAKAYVNKYGGMSVHEQGLIGKFAGYHDTYLAQVNATLDSLSKLLESSSDALKRSADNYSRHDRTSAAQIDESLPRTPEASPSRD
;
A
#
# COMPACT_ATOMS: atom_id res chain seq x y z
N MET A 1 -2.74 18.17 -22.13
CA MET A 1 -2.19 17.14 -21.22
C MET A 1 -3.38 16.36 -20.70
N THR A 2 -3.59 15.14 -21.18
CA THR A 2 -4.66 14.26 -20.71
C THR A 2 -4.05 13.35 -19.67
N LEU A 3 -4.52 13.44 -18.42
CA LEU A 3 -4.14 12.52 -17.36
C LEU A 3 -4.99 11.26 -17.55
N ASP A 4 -4.40 10.24 -18.15
CA ASP A 4 -4.98 8.89 -18.18
C ASP A 4 -4.54 8.15 -16.92
N VAL A 5 -5.50 7.64 -16.16
CA VAL A 5 -5.26 6.93 -14.90
C VAL A 5 -5.87 5.55 -15.00
N ASP A 6 -5.02 4.53 -15.06
CA ASP A 6 -5.44 3.13 -14.99
C ASP A 6 -5.69 2.74 -13.52
N PRO A 7 -6.96 2.48 -13.12
CA PRO A 7 -7.27 2.07 -11.76
C PRO A 7 -6.65 0.74 -11.37
N GLU A 8 -6.41 -0.16 -12.34
CA GLU A 8 -5.84 -1.47 -12.07
C GLU A 8 -4.35 -1.39 -11.77
N ALA A 9 -3.61 -0.56 -12.50
CA ALA A 9 -2.23 -0.23 -12.16
C ALA A 9 -2.10 0.33 -10.72
N LEU A 10 -3.02 1.19 -10.30
CA LEU A 10 -3.06 1.72 -8.93
C LEU A 10 -3.28 0.61 -7.89
N ARG A 11 -4.17 -0.36 -8.17
CA ARG A 11 -4.42 -1.51 -7.27
C ARG A 11 -3.21 -2.42 -7.15
N ILE A 12 -2.56 -2.74 -8.27
CA ILE A 12 -1.33 -3.56 -8.28
C ILE A 12 -0.24 -2.87 -7.44
N TYR A 13 -0.05 -1.57 -7.65
CA TYR A 13 0.96 -0.83 -6.88
C TYR A 13 0.60 -0.77 -5.39
N ALA A 14 -0.68 -0.60 -5.04
CA ALA A 14 -1.14 -0.66 -3.66
C ALA A 14 -0.83 -2.03 -2.99
N ILE A 15 -0.97 -3.13 -3.72
CA ILE A 15 -0.59 -4.48 -3.23
C ILE A 15 0.92 -4.55 -2.98
N HIS A 16 1.75 -4.02 -3.89
CA HIS A 16 3.20 -3.96 -3.68
C HIS A 16 3.57 -3.18 -2.43
N LEU A 17 2.94 -2.02 -2.19
CA LEU A 17 3.18 -1.23 -0.97
C LEU A 17 2.77 -1.98 0.31
N ALA A 18 1.66 -2.72 0.29
CA ALA A 18 1.29 -3.59 1.40
C ALA A 18 2.32 -4.71 1.64
N GLY A 19 2.87 -5.30 0.57
CA GLY A 19 3.97 -6.26 0.67
C GLY A 19 5.23 -5.66 1.32
N LEU A 20 5.58 -4.42 0.98
CA LEU A 20 6.70 -3.71 1.60
C LEU A 20 6.43 -3.36 3.07
N GLN A 21 5.18 -3.03 3.43
CA GLN A 21 4.79 -2.80 4.82
C GLN A 21 5.02 -4.05 5.67
N HIS A 22 4.61 -5.23 5.17
CA HIS A 22 4.92 -6.50 5.82
C HIS A 22 6.43 -6.76 5.93
N ALA A 23 7.22 -6.38 4.92
CA ALA A 23 8.68 -6.50 4.97
C ALA A 23 9.29 -5.62 6.07
N ALA A 24 8.83 -4.37 6.22
CA ALA A 24 9.27 -3.46 7.28
C ALA A 24 8.94 -4.02 8.69
N GLN A 25 7.75 -4.60 8.87
CA GLN A 25 7.36 -5.25 10.12
C GLN A 25 8.25 -6.47 10.44
N LYS A 26 8.58 -7.28 9.43
CA LYS A 26 9.50 -8.42 9.60
C LYS A 26 10.91 -7.97 9.96
N ALA A 27 11.41 -6.90 9.32
CA ALA A 27 12.70 -6.30 9.66
C ALA A 27 12.71 -5.83 11.12
N LYS A 28 11.65 -5.17 11.59
CA LYS A 28 11.52 -4.75 12.98
C LYS A 28 11.53 -5.94 13.94
N ALA A 29 10.77 -6.99 13.64
CA ALA A 29 10.76 -8.21 14.44
C ALA A 29 12.15 -8.87 14.50
N TYR A 30 12.87 -8.88 13.38
CA TYR A 30 14.24 -9.39 13.31
C TYR A 30 15.19 -8.57 14.20
N VAL A 31 15.17 -7.24 14.09
CA VAL A 31 15.98 -6.33 14.91
C VAL A 31 15.66 -6.51 16.40
N ASN A 32 14.40 -6.63 16.77
CA ASN A 32 14.03 -6.87 18.17
C ASN A 32 14.47 -8.24 18.69
N LYS A 33 14.52 -9.25 17.82
CA LYS A 33 14.92 -10.61 18.21
C LYS A 33 16.43 -10.78 18.31
N TYR A 34 17.18 -10.17 17.40
CA TYR A 34 18.62 -10.42 17.24
C TYR A 34 19.50 -9.20 17.45
N GLY A 35 18.92 -8.00 17.59
CA GLY A 35 19.65 -6.75 17.71
C GLY A 35 20.14 -6.45 19.12
N GLY A 36 19.59 -7.08 20.16
CA GLY A 36 20.02 -6.85 21.55
C GLY A 36 21.43 -7.37 21.82
N MET A 37 22.18 -6.66 22.67
CA MET A 37 23.46 -7.15 23.21
C MET A 37 23.22 -7.96 24.48
N SER A 38 24.00 -9.03 24.68
CA SER A 38 23.99 -9.79 25.93
C SER A 38 24.62 -9.00 27.08
N VAL A 39 24.28 -9.34 28.32
CA VAL A 39 24.83 -8.71 29.54
C VAL A 39 26.36 -8.81 29.58
N HIS A 40 26.93 -9.89 29.03
CA HIS A 40 28.39 -10.07 28.95
C HIS A 40 29.05 -9.09 27.97
N GLU A 41 28.42 -8.85 26.81
CA GLU A 41 28.88 -7.86 25.82
C GLU A 41 28.71 -6.43 26.34
N GLN A 42 27.63 -6.15 27.08
CA GLN A 42 27.45 -4.85 27.74
C GLN A 42 28.51 -4.59 28.81
N GLY A 43 28.99 -5.62 29.52
CA GLY A 43 30.05 -5.48 30.53
C GLY A 43 31.42 -5.11 29.96
N LEU A 44 31.75 -5.63 28.77
CA LEU A 44 33.03 -5.33 28.09
C LEU A 44 33.00 -3.97 27.36
N ILE A 45 31.82 -3.50 26.95
CA ILE A 45 31.66 -2.34 26.07
C ILE A 45 30.70 -1.30 26.67
N GLY A 46 30.58 -1.23 28.00
CA GLY A 46 29.49 -0.54 28.72
C GLY A 46 29.24 0.93 28.36
N LYS A 47 30.24 1.65 27.84
CA LYS A 47 30.06 3.02 27.31
C LYS A 47 29.24 3.05 26.01
N PHE A 48 29.32 2.00 25.19
CA PHE A 48 28.62 1.84 23.92
C PHE A 48 27.26 1.15 24.06
N ALA A 49 27.02 0.41 25.16
CA ALA A 49 25.75 -0.25 25.42
C ALA A 49 24.55 0.73 25.39
N GLY A 50 24.67 1.88 26.05
CA GLY A 50 23.61 2.91 26.04
C GLY A 50 23.39 3.54 24.65
N TYR A 51 24.45 3.71 23.86
CA TYR A 51 24.33 4.18 22.47
C TYR A 51 23.67 3.13 21.58
N HIS A 52 23.97 1.85 21.80
CA HIS A 52 23.38 0.73 21.08
C HIS A 52 21.88 0.63 21.32
N ASP A 53 21.42 0.72 22.57
CA ASP A 53 19.99 0.69 22.89
C ASP A 53 19.26 1.90 22.29
N THR A 54 19.88 3.08 22.33
CA THR A 54 19.35 4.30 21.69
C THR A 54 19.26 4.12 20.17
N TYR A 55 20.27 3.51 19.55
CA TYR A 55 20.29 3.23 18.12
C TYR A 55 19.19 2.24 17.72
N LEU A 56 19.03 1.13 18.46
CA LEU A 56 17.95 0.17 18.22
C LEU A 56 16.57 0.83 18.35
N ALA A 57 16.38 1.71 19.32
CA ALA A 57 15.14 2.47 19.47
C ALA A 57 14.86 3.35 18.23
N GLN A 58 15.88 4.03 17.68
CA GLN A 58 15.75 4.84 16.46
C GLN A 58 15.46 3.98 15.23
N VAL A 59 16.12 2.82 15.09
CA VAL A 59 15.84 1.86 14.01
C VAL A 59 14.40 1.39 14.08
N ASN A 60 13.93 1.02 15.27
CA ASN A 60 12.54 0.60 15.49
C ASN A 60 11.53 1.69 15.14
N ALA A 61 11.78 2.93 15.59
CA ALA A 61 10.92 4.07 15.28
C ALA A 61 10.87 4.36 13.77
N THR A 62 12.01 4.24 13.09
CA THR A 62 12.10 4.44 11.63
C THR A 62 11.30 3.36 10.89
N LEU A 63 11.43 2.09 11.29
CA LEU A 63 10.69 0.98 10.69
C LEU A 63 9.18 1.10 10.94
N ASP A 64 8.76 1.59 12.11
CA ASP A 64 7.35 1.88 12.39
C ASP A 64 6.82 3.00 11.51
N SER A 65 7.58 4.09 11.36
CA SER A 65 7.19 5.20 10.48
C SER A 65 7.09 4.75 9.03
N LEU A 66 8.03 3.92 8.56
CA LEU A 66 8.01 3.36 7.22
C LEU A 66 6.79 2.45 7.01
N SER A 67 6.50 1.56 7.97
CA SER A 67 5.31 0.70 7.93
C SER A 67 4.03 1.52 7.80
N LYS A 68 3.86 2.57 8.61
CA LYS A 68 2.67 3.45 8.57
C LYS A 68 2.55 4.20 7.25
N LEU A 69 3.68 4.70 6.72
CA LEU A 69 3.69 5.42 5.45
C LEU A 69 3.27 4.50 4.29
N LEU A 70 3.80 3.28 4.24
CA LEU A 70 3.47 2.28 3.22
C LEU A 70 2.00 1.86 3.29
N GLU A 71 1.48 1.63 4.49
CA GLU A 71 0.05 1.34 4.73
C GLU A 71 -0.84 2.49 4.25
N SER A 72 -0.57 3.72 4.71
CA SER A 72 -1.34 4.90 4.30
C SER A 72 -1.29 5.14 2.79
N SER A 73 -0.14 4.86 2.16
CA SER A 73 0.03 5.03 0.71
C SER A 73 -0.74 3.96 -0.07
N SER A 74 -0.68 2.70 0.39
CA SER A 74 -1.49 1.60 -0.17
C SER A 74 -2.99 1.94 -0.13
N ASP A 75 -3.46 2.43 1.01
CA ASP A 75 -4.86 2.79 1.19
C ASP A 75 -5.28 3.99 0.32
N ALA A 76 -4.42 5.00 0.21
CA ALA A 76 -4.68 6.15 -0.65
C ALA A 76 -4.81 5.72 -2.13
N LEU A 77 -3.95 4.82 -2.60
CA LEU A 77 -4.00 4.29 -3.97
C LEU A 77 -5.28 3.48 -4.22
N LYS A 78 -5.68 2.61 -3.28
CA LYS A 78 -6.94 1.86 -3.37
C LYS A 78 -8.14 2.79 -3.48
N ARG A 79 -8.20 3.82 -2.62
CA ARG A 79 -9.29 4.82 -2.64
C ARG A 79 -9.32 5.59 -3.96
N SER A 80 -8.15 5.96 -4.48
CA SER A 80 -8.05 6.62 -5.80
C SER A 80 -8.53 5.71 -6.92
N ALA A 81 -8.11 4.44 -6.95
CA ALA A 81 -8.57 3.47 -7.93
C ALA A 81 -10.10 3.30 -7.89
N ASP A 82 -10.68 3.20 -6.71
CA ASP A 82 -12.12 3.09 -6.54
C ASP A 82 -12.87 4.35 -6.99
N ASN A 83 -12.30 5.54 -6.77
CA ASN A 83 -12.86 6.79 -7.27
C ASN A 83 -12.88 6.83 -8.80
N TYR A 84 -11.78 6.49 -9.45
CA TYR A 84 -11.72 6.45 -10.92
C TYR A 84 -12.67 5.40 -11.49
N SER A 85 -12.67 4.17 -10.97
CA SER A 85 -13.59 3.12 -11.41
C SER A 85 -15.07 3.51 -11.23
N ARG A 86 -15.42 4.25 -10.16
CA ARG A 86 -16.78 4.78 -9.97
C ARG A 86 -17.12 5.84 -11.00
N HIS A 87 -16.20 6.76 -11.26
CA HIS A 87 -16.40 7.82 -12.25
C HIS A 87 -16.58 7.24 -13.65
N ASP A 88 -15.72 6.30 -14.06
CA ASP A 88 -15.81 5.63 -15.36
C ASP A 88 -17.15 4.91 -15.55
N ARG A 89 -17.61 4.17 -14.53
CA ARG A 89 -18.93 3.51 -14.59
C ARG A 89 -20.08 4.51 -14.68
N THR A 90 -19.98 5.63 -13.98
CA THR A 90 -21.01 6.68 -14.01
C THR A 90 -21.06 7.32 -15.40
N SER A 91 -19.90 7.65 -15.97
CA SER A 91 -19.78 8.20 -17.31
C SER A 91 -20.27 7.21 -18.38
N ALA A 92 -19.93 5.93 -18.25
CA ALA A 92 -20.43 4.88 -19.15
C ALA A 92 -21.97 4.77 -19.08
N ALA A 93 -22.55 4.76 -17.88
CA ALA A 93 -24.00 4.71 -17.71
C ALA A 93 -24.70 5.94 -18.33
N GLN A 94 -24.14 7.13 -18.19
CA GLN A 94 -24.67 8.35 -18.82
C GLN A 94 -24.62 8.27 -20.35
N ILE A 95 -23.57 7.68 -20.92
CA ILE A 95 -23.46 7.44 -22.36
C ILE A 95 -24.53 6.44 -22.80
N ASP A 96 -24.66 5.30 -22.10
CA ASP A 96 -25.66 4.27 -22.39
C ASP A 96 -27.09 4.84 -22.34
N GLU A 97 -27.39 5.71 -21.37
CA GLU A 97 -28.68 6.42 -21.26
C GLU A 97 -28.93 7.40 -22.42
N SER A 98 -27.87 7.97 -23.00
CA SER A 98 -27.97 8.91 -24.11
C SER A 98 -28.16 8.24 -25.48
N LEU A 99 -27.87 6.94 -25.58
CA LEU A 99 -27.99 6.19 -26.82
C LEU A 99 -29.46 5.78 -27.06
N PRO A 100 -29.96 5.91 -28.31
CA PRO A 100 -31.30 5.44 -28.64
C PRO A 100 -31.38 3.93 -28.42
N ARG A 101 -32.49 3.46 -27.83
CA ARG A 101 -32.72 2.02 -27.63
C ARG A 101 -32.73 1.33 -28.99
N THR A 102 -31.82 0.39 -29.20
CA THR A 102 -31.82 -0.45 -30.39
C THR A 102 -33.17 -1.18 -30.47
N PRO A 103 -33.94 -1.06 -31.57
CA PRO A 103 -35.18 -1.81 -31.69
C PRO A 103 -34.87 -3.31 -31.61
N GLU A 104 -35.64 -4.04 -30.80
CA GLU A 104 -35.52 -5.49 -30.72
C GLU A 104 -35.68 -6.08 -32.12
N ALA A 105 -34.75 -6.96 -32.50
CA ALA A 105 -34.84 -7.70 -33.74
C ALA A 105 -36.14 -8.52 -33.70
N SER A 106 -37.14 -8.08 -34.45
CA SER A 106 -38.38 -8.82 -34.65
C SER A 106 -38.01 -10.23 -35.12
N PRO A 107 -38.41 -11.30 -34.43
CA PRO A 107 -38.11 -12.65 -34.88
C PRO A 107 -38.72 -12.83 -36.27
N SER A 108 -37.87 -13.06 -37.28
CA SER A 108 -38.36 -13.35 -38.63
C SER A 108 -39.15 -14.65 -38.57
N ARG A 109 -40.47 -14.55 -38.77
CA ARG A 109 -41.29 -15.68 -39.17
C ARG A 109 -41.06 -15.86 -40.66
N ASP A 110 -40.29 -16.87 -41.02
CA ASP A 110 -40.41 -17.64 -42.27
C ASP A 110 -39.78 -19.03 -42.06
#